data_AF-A0A9P5AG45-F1
#
_entry.id   AF-A0A9P5AG45-F1
#
_cell.length_a   1.000
_cell.length_b   1.000
_cell.length_c   1.000
_cell.angle_alpha   90.00
_cell.angle_beta   90.00
_cell.angle_gamma   90.00
#
_symmetry.space_group_name_H-M   'P 1'
#
loop_
_entity.id
_entity.type
_entity.pdbx_description
1 polymer ?
#
loop_
_entity_poly.entity_id
_entity_poly.type
_entity_poly.pdbx_seq_one_letter_code
_entity_poly.pdbx_strand_id
1 'polypeptide(L)'
;MSADANTPTFLYKPVPLSKTFHAKAYDAISPHQPLLSQAVKTVRVTGGSTGIGYAIAANFGLAGADKVIITASFAAKVMATRIFERIVCEISDPKSIDKMYDRLAEDGVHVDVLVLNAALNVAGTLSEQGWEKTWDQIIVNARAIHHLCDRLHQQDARGRKYYIVNVSTGAIHDFGSPKNLSSYSLTKASGTLLLQKLADEVDPSQTQIISFHPGAVLTDQVREKGMTENTINWDDVSLPGAFAVWCASEEAAFLHGRFVWSAWDVDEMKGGSIRKRLDKDGQFLRIGVHGL
;
A
#
# COMPACT_ATOMS: atom_id res chain seq x y z
N MET A 1 2.89 3.51 33.26
CA MET A 1 2.08 2.32 32.91
C MET A 1 2.80 1.66 31.76
N SER A 2 3.28 0.42 31.90
CA SER A 2 3.99 -0.25 30.80
C SER A 2 2.99 -0.46 29.66
N ALA A 3 3.16 0.26 28.57
CA ALA A 3 2.42 -0.05 27.35
C ALA A 3 2.83 -1.47 26.91
N ASP A 4 1.84 -2.33 26.72
CA ASP A 4 2.05 -3.67 26.16
C ASP A 4 2.73 -3.50 24.78
N ALA A 5 3.91 -4.11 24.60
CA ALA A 5 4.70 -4.02 23.38
C ALA A 5 3.95 -4.57 22.14
N ASN A 6 2.83 -5.26 22.34
CA ASN A 6 1.97 -5.75 21.26
C ASN A 6 0.84 -4.79 20.86
N THR A 7 0.64 -3.67 21.57
CA THR A 7 -0.40 -2.68 21.23
C THR A 7 0.19 -1.50 20.46
N PRO A 8 -0.22 -1.26 19.20
CA PRO A 8 0.25 -0.11 18.42
C PRO A 8 0.05 1.21 19.18
N THR A 9 1.05 2.09 19.19
CA THR A 9 0.78 3.51 19.49
C THR A 9 0.32 4.15 18.20
N PHE A 10 -0.98 4.35 18.09
CA PHE A 10 -1.52 4.93 16.88
C PHE A 10 -1.20 6.43 16.81
N LEU A 11 -0.44 6.81 15.78
CA LEU A 11 -0.24 8.22 15.40
C LEU A 11 -1.56 8.90 14.95
N TYR A 12 -2.55 8.08 14.61
CA TYR A 12 -3.90 8.47 14.19
C TYR A 12 -4.92 7.83 15.12
N LYS A 13 -6.11 8.40 15.34
CA LYS A 13 -7.09 7.72 16.21
C LYS A 13 -7.48 6.35 15.62
N PRO A 14 -7.25 5.23 16.33
CA PRO A 14 -7.66 3.92 15.81
C PRO A 14 -9.17 3.89 15.70
N VAL A 15 -9.68 3.47 14.54
CA VAL A 15 -11.11 3.15 14.41
C VAL A 15 -11.33 1.84 15.18
N PRO A 16 -12.21 1.82 16.21
CA PRO A 16 -12.42 0.65 17.06
C PRO A 16 -13.31 -0.37 16.36
N LEU A 17 -12.87 -0.83 15.19
CA LEU A 17 -13.56 -1.83 14.38
C LEU A 17 -13.15 -3.24 14.78
N SER A 18 -11.85 -3.49 14.89
CA SER A 18 -11.25 -4.73 15.38
C SER A 18 -11.11 -4.67 16.91
N LYS A 19 -11.30 -5.79 17.60
CA LYS A 19 -11.01 -5.92 19.03
C LYS A 19 -9.53 -6.21 19.27
N THR A 20 -8.94 -6.98 18.37
CA THR A 20 -7.52 -7.33 18.39
C THR A 20 -6.74 -6.40 17.45
N PHE A 21 -5.59 -5.92 17.92
CA PHE A 21 -4.69 -5.09 17.14
C PHE A 21 -3.29 -5.69 17.16
N HIS A 22 -2.61 -5.65 16.02
CA HIS A 22 -1.28 -6.20 15.84
C HIS A 22 -0.28 -5.08 15.53
N ALA A 23 0.86 -5.11 16.20
CA ALA A 23 2.01 -4.23 15.92
C ALA A 23 3.10 -4.92 15.07
N LYS A 24 2.93 -6.20 14.71
CA LYS A 24 3.89 -7.02 13.96
C LYS A 24 3.16 -8.09 13.15
N ALA A 25 3.83 -8.72 12.19
CA ALA A 25 3.27 -9.88 11.49
C ALA A 25 2.85 -10.99 12.47
N TYR A 26 1.76 -11.67 12.15
CA TYR A 26 1.16 -12.75 12.93
C TYR A 26 0.71 -13.88 11.99
N ASP A 27 0.35 -15.03 12.57
CA ASP A 27 0.18 -16.28 11.82
C ASP A 27 -0.74 -16.14 10.61
N ALA A 28 -1.90 -15.52 10.74
CA ALA A 28 -2.91 -15.43 9.68
C ALA A 28 -2.45 -14.64 8.43
N ILE A 29 -1.48 -13.74 8.57
CA ILE A 29 -0.91 -12.96 7.45
C ILE A 29 0.53 -13.35 7.11
N SER A 30 1.10 -14.35 7.78
CA SER A 30 2.49 -14.77 7.57
C SER A 30 2.75 -15.10 6.09
N PRO A 31 3.84 -14.60 5.48
CA PRO A 31 4.15 -14.88 4.09
C PRO A 31 4.41 -16.38 3.81
N HIS A 32 4.59 -17.20 4.86
CA HIS A 32 4.75 -18.65 4.74
C HIS A 32 3.43 -19.42 4.72
N GLN A 33 2.29 -18.74 4.87
CA GLN A 33 0.97 -19.37 4.78
C GLN A 33 0.73 -19.89 3.34
N PRO A 34 0.40 -21.18 3.15
CA PRO A 34 0.17 -21.74 1.82
C PRO A 34 -0.92 -21.01 1.02
N LEU A 35 -1.98 -20.56 1.69
CA LEU A 35 -3.09 -19.81 1.08
C LEU A 35 -2.67 -18.42 0.57
N LEU A 36 -1.54 -17.90 1.04
CA LEU A 36 -1.01 -16.58 0.67
C LEU A 36 0.11 -16.66 -0.37
N SER A 37 0.41 -17.87 -0.87
CA SER A 37 1.47 -18.12 -1.84
C SER A 37 1.40 -17.17 -3.03
N GLN A 38 2.56 -16.66 -3.42
CA GLN A 38 2.76 -15.77 -4.56
C GLN A 38 3.52 -16.48 -5.68
N ALA A 39 3.64 -17.82 -5.61
CA ALA A 39 4.22 -18.63 -6.66
C ALA A 39 3.67 -18.24 -8.04
N VAL A 40 4.56 -18.27 -9.05
CA VAL A 40 4.30 -17.91 -10.46
C VAL A 40 3.89 -16.46 -10.72
N LYS A 41 3.75 -15.62 -9.70
CA LYS A 41 3.42 -14.19 -9.85
C LYS A 41 4.68 -13.34 -9.94
N THR A 42 4.65 -12.36 -10.83
CA THR A 42 5.56 -11.21 -10.83
C THR A 42 4.95 -10.07 -10.05
N VAL A 43 5.69 -9.58 -9.07
CA VAL A 43 5.28 -8.50 -8.17
C VAL A 43 6.10 -7.26 -8.49
N ARG A 44 5.45 -6.11 -8.68
CA ARG A 44 6.12 -4.83 -8.81
C ARG A 44 5.85 -3.95 -7.59
N VAL A 45 6.90 -3.41 -6.98
CA VAL A 45 6.81 -2.53 -5.82
C VAL A 45 7.43 -1.16 -6.12
N THR A 46 6.60 -0.12 -6.13
CA THR A 46 7.09 1.26 -6.26
C THR A 46 7.66 1.77 -4.95
N GLY A 47 8.80 2.46 -4.98
CA GLY A 47 9.49 2.90 -3.75
C GLY A 47 10.00 1.71 -2.92
N GLY A 48 10.25 0.56 -3.53
CA GLY A 48 10.62 -0.68 -2.83
C GLY A 48 12.08 -0.76 -2.35
N SER A 49 12.84 0.33 -2.44
CA SER A 49 14.28 0.32 -2.14
C SER A 49 14.60 0.42 -0.64
N THR A 50 13.72 1.00 0.17
CA THR A 50 13.93 1.23 1.61
C THR A 50 12.61 1.14 2.38
N GLY A 51 12.69 1.12 3.72
CA GLY A 51 11.55 1.23 4.62
C GLY A 51 10.43 0.21 4.34
N ILE A 52 9.19 0.69 4.36
CA ILE A 52 7.98 -0.12 4.16
C ILE A 52 8.00 -0.83 2.80
N GLY A 53 8.38 -0.14 1.73
CA GLY A 53 8.42 -0.72 0.38
C GLY A 53 9.39 -1.90 0.27
N TYR A 54 10.56 -1.78 0.89
CA TYR A 54 11.53 -2.89 0.93
C TYR A 54 10.99 -4.09 1.70
N ALA A 55 10.37 -3.86 2.86
CA ALA A 55 9.78 -4.94 3.65
C ALA A 55 8.62 -5.64 2.92
N ILE A 56 7.81 -4.89 2.16
CA ILE A 56 6.79 -5.48 1.28
C ILE A 56 7.44 -6.35 0.22
N ALA A 57 8.43 -5.83 -0.51
CA ALA A 57 9.16 -6.59 -1.53
C ALA A 57 9.78 -7.88 -0.94
N ALA A 58 10.40 -7.79 0.23
CA ALA A 58 10.97 -8.93 0.94
C ALA A 58 9.92 -10.00 1.30
N ASN A 59 8.75 -9.59 1.81
CA ASN A 59 7.67 -10.52 2.15
C ASN A 59 7.07 -11.21 0.93
N PHE A 60 6.95 -10.52 -0.22
CA PHE A 60 6.57 -11.18 -1.47
C PHE A 60 7.59 -12.23 -1.92
N GLY A 61 8.89 -11.97 -1.73
CA GLY A 61 9.94 -12.98 -1.94
C GLY A 61 9.80 -14.18 -1.01
N LEU A 62 9.54 -13.95 0.28
CA LEU A 62 9.29 -15.00 1.27
C LEU A 62 8.02 -15.84 0.97
N ALA A 63 7.02 -15.21 0.36
CA ALA A 63 5.78 -15.86 -0.10
C ALA A 63 5.95 -16.59 -1.44
N GLY A 64 7.16 -16.65 -1.99
CA GLY A 64 7.48 -17.45 -3.17
C GLY A 64 7.20 -16.78 -4.51
N ALA A 65 7.12 -15.45 -4.58
CA ALA A 65 7.03 -14.73 -5.85
C ALA A 65 8.11 -15.17 -6.84
N ASP A 66 7.73 -15.37 -8.11
CA ASP A 66 8.67 -15.78 -9.18
C ASP A 66 9.67 -14.66 -9.48
N LYS A 67 9.17 -13.42 -9.50
CA LYS A 67 9.96 -12.21 -9.66
C LYS A 67 9.39 -11.07 -8.82
N VAL A 68 10.26 -10.29 -8.20
CA VAL A 68 9.94 -9.04 -7.51
C VAL A 68 10.72 -7.89 -8.15
N ILE A 69 10.01 -6.99 -8.80
CA ILE A 69 10.53 -5.80 -9.48
C ILE A 69 10.44 -4.61 -8.52
N ILE A 70 11.57 -4.14 -8.04
CA ILE A 70 11.67 -2.94 -7.20
C ILE A 70 11.95 -1.73 -8.09
N THR A 71 11.08 -0.71 -8.02
CA THR A 71 11.29 0.55 -8.73
C THR A 71 11.52 1.73 -7.81
N ALA A 72 12.51 2.57 -8.14
CA ALA A 72 12.82 3.82 -7.44
C ALA A 72 13.43 4.84 -8.40
N SER A 73 13.41 6.12 -8.03
CA SER A 73 13.92 7.23 -8.86
C SER A 73 15.45 7.32 -8.93
N PHE A 74 16.16 6.67 -8.01
CA PHE A 74 17.62 6.66 -7.95
C PHE A 74 18.17 5.25 -7.81
N ALA A 75 19.48 5.07 -8.03
CA ALA A 75 20.18 3.81 -7.83
C ALA A 75 20.41 3.49 -6.32
N ALA A 76 19.46 2.85 -5.64
CA ALA A 76 19.62 2.27 -4.30
C ALA A 76 20.49 1.00 -4.23
N LYS A 77 21.15 0.79 -3.09
CA LYS A 77 21.94 -0.42 -2.79
C LYS A 77 21.04 -1.53 -2.22
N VAL A 78 20.16 -2.11 -3.02
CA VAL A 78 19.49 -3.38 -2.67
C VAL A 78 20.27 -4.50 -3.33
N MET A 79 20.55 -5.59 -2.60
CA MET A 79 21.17 -6.78 -3.19
C MET A 79 20.21 -7.38 -4.23
N ALA A 80 20.54 -7.23 -5.50
CA ALA A 80 19.89 -8.01 -6.55
C ALA A 80 20.15 -9.49 -6.27
N THR A 81 19.09 -10.27 -6.16
CA THR A 81 19.18 -11.73 -6.13
C THR A 81 18.41 -12.27 -7.32
N ARG A 82 18.40 -13.59 -7.53
CA ARG A 82 17.73 -14.20 -8.69
C ARG A 82 16.26 -13.79 -8.84
N ILE A 83 15.54 -13.57 -7.75
CA ILE A 83 14.12 -13.18 -7.78
C ILE A 83 13.92 -11.67 -7.71
N PHE A 84 14.91 -10.90 -7.24
CA PHE A 84 14.79 -9.45 -7.07
C PHE A 84 15.44 -8.71 -8.24
N GLU A 85 14.62 -8.12 -9.10
CA GLU A 85 15.06 -7.23 -10.16
C GLU A 85 14.84 -5.78 -9.75
N ARG A 86 15.77 -4.90 -10.14
CA ARG A 86 15.71 -3.49 -9.80
C ARG A 86 15.70 -2.65 -11.07
N ILE A 87 14.75 -1.73 -11.14
CA ILE A 87 14.58 -0.85 -12.31
C ILE A 87 14.44 0.60 -11.84
N VAL A 88 15.21 1.51 -12.44
CA VAL A 88 15.04 2.94 -12.19
C VAL A 88 13.76 3.39 -12.89
N CYS A 89 12.85 4.00 -12.14
CA CYS A 89 11.61 4.55 -12.66
C CYS A 89 11.22 5.77 -11.81
N GLU A 90 11.24 6.95 -12.42
CA GLU A 90 10.74 8.18 -11.81
C GLU A 90 9.25 8.29 -12.09
N ILE A 91 8.43 8.00 -11.08
CA ILE A 91 6.98 7.93 -11.28
C ILE A 91 6.33 9.31 -11.47
N SER A 92 7.03 10.41 -11.17
CA SER A 92 6.55 11.74 -11.55
C SER A 92 6.69 12.03 -13.04
N ASP A 93 7.53 11.27 -13.77
CA ASP A 93 7.69 11.37 -15.22
C ASP A 93 6.93 10.22 -15.93
N PRO A 94 5.81 10.52 -16.62
CA PRO A 94 5.06 9.52 -17.37
C PRO A 94 5.93 8.72 -18.35
N LYS A 95 6.89 9.37 -19.01
CA LYS A 95 7.77 8.70 -19.98
C LYS A 95 8.65 7.66 -19.30
N SER A 96 9.00 7.85 -18.03
CA SER A 96 9.76 6.87 -17.25
C SER A 96 8.92 5.64 -16.91
N ILE A 97 7.62 5.82 -16.65
CA ILE A 97 6.67 4.70 -16.45
C ILE A 97 6.50 3.91 -17.75
N ASP A 98 6.26 4.61 -18.87
CA ASP A 98 6.05 3.96 -20.17
C ASP A 98 7.26 3.14 -20.59
N LYS A 99 8.46 3.73 -20.60
CA LYS A 99 9.72 3.05 -20.92
C LYS A 99 9.98 1.82 -20.06
N MET A 100 9.63 1.88 -18.78
CA MET A 100 9.81 0.75 -17.88
C MET A 100 8.88 -0.41 -18.26
N TYR A 101 7.60 -0.12 -18.57
CA TYR A 101 6.66 -1.15 -19.00
C TYR A 101 6.97 -1.68 -20.40
N ASP A 102 7.42 -0.83 -21.32
CA ASP A 102 7.84 -1.24 -22.67
C ASP A 102 9.00 -2.23 -22.58
N ARG A 103 10.02 -1.92 -21.75
CA ARG A 103 11.11 -2.85 -21.47
C ARG A 103 10.62 -4.18 -20.89
N LEU A 104 9.71 -4.16 -19.92
CA LEU A 104 9.17 -5.40 -19.35
C LEU A 104 8.44 -6.22 -20.42
N ALA A 105 7.69 -5.57 -21.31
CA ALA A 105 7.00 -6.23 -22.41
C ALA A 105 7.97 -6.85 -23.42
N GLU A 106 9.06 -6.15 -23.77
CA GLU A 106 10.15 -6.66 -24.61
C GLU A 106 10.82 -7.90 -23.99
N ASP A 107 11.02 -7.89 -22.68
CA ASP A 107 11.57 -9.00 -21.90
C ASP A 107 10.53 -10.14 -21.67
N GLY A 108 9.29 -10.00 -22.17
CA GLY A 108 8.20 -10.96 -21.97
C GLY A 108 7.70 -11.06 -20.53
N VAL A 109 8.04 -10.09 -19.68
CA VAL A 109 7.67 -10.03 -18.27
C VAL A 109 6.29 -9.42 -18.11
N HIS A 110 5.41 -10.14 -17.42
CA HIS A 110 4.04 -9.71 -17.13
C HIS A 110 3.89 -9.47 -15.64
N VAL A 111 3.37 -8.30 -15.23
CA VAL A 111 3.15 -7.94 -13.82
C VAL A 111 1.77 -8.40 -13.37
N ASP A 112 1.72 -9.26 -12.36
CA ASP A 112 0.48 -9.79 -11.77
C ASP A 112 0.04 -8.99 -10.53
N VAL A 113 1.01 -8.52 -9.74
CA VAL A 113 0.77 -7.75 -8.51
C VAL A 113 1.47 -6.39 -8.62
N LEU A 114 0.70 -5.30 -8.49
CA LEU A 114 1.19 -3.94 -8.45
C LEU A 114 1.02 -3.36 -7.03
N VAL A 115 2.14 -3.15 -6.35
CA VAL A 115 2.18 -2.47 -5.05
C VAL A 115 2.52 -1.00 -5.26
N LEU A 116 1.54 -0.15 -5.01
CA LEU A 116 1.62 1.31 -5.07
C LEU A 116 2.07 1.85 -3.70
N ASN A 117 3.38 1.88 -3.47
CA ASN A 117 3.97 2.31 -2.20
C ASN A 117 4.71 3.66 -2.27
N ALA A 118 5.28 4.02 -3.43
CA ALA A 118 5.95 5.30 -3.60
C ALA A 118 4.99 6.47 -3.30
N ALA A 119 5.49 7.47 -2.58
CA ALA A 119 4.74 8.65 -2.21
C ALA A 119 5.68 9.85 -2.06
N LEU A 120 5.14 11.04 -2.30
CA LEU A 120 5.79 12.31 -1.98
C LEU A 120 5.08 12.95 -0.79
N ASN A 121 5.85 13.43 0.18
CA ASN A 121 5.36 14.16 1.33
C ASN A 121 6.22 15.40 1.53
N VAL A 122 5.60 16.58 1.46
CA VAL A 122 6.27 17.87 1.64
C VAL A 122 5.92 18.44 3.01
N ALA A 123 6.92 19.03 3.69
CA ALA A 123 6.71 19.70 4.96
C ALA A 123 6.06 21.09 4.78
N GLY A 124 5.16 21.44 5.70
CA GLY A 124 4.51 22.75 5.78
C GLY A 124 3.00 22.64 5.83
N THR A 125 2.32 23.73 6.21
CA THR A 125 0.86 23.82 6.11
C THR A 125 0.45 24.22 4.70
N LEU A 126 -0.79 23.92 4.28
CA LEU A 126 -1.31 24.31 2.96
C LEU A 126 -1.22 25.83 2.71
N SER A 127 -1.43 26.64 3.74
CA SER A 127 -1.37 28.11 3.65
C SER A 127 0.04 28.67 3.51
N GLU A 128 1.08 27.89 3.84
CA GLU A 128 2.47 28.36 3.90
C GLU A 128 3.36 27.71 2.84
N GLN A 129 3.06 26.47 2.43
CA GLN A 129 3.96 25.68 1.60
C GLN A 129 4.00 26.09 0.12
N GLY A 130 3.00 26.85 -0.36
CA GLY A 130 2.79 27.17 -1.77
C GLY A 130 1.98 26.10 -2.52
N TRP A 131 1.15 26.53 -3.48
CA TRP A 131 0.23 25.64 -4.19
C TRP A 131 0.94 24.58 -5.05
N GLU A 132 2.08 24.93 -5.67
CA GLU A 132 2.86 24.05 -6.56
C GLU A 132 3.26 22.74 -5.86
N LYS A 133 3.76 22.83 -4.62
CA LYS A 133 4.16 21.64 -3.85
C LYS A 133 3.00 20.68 -3.55
N THR A 134 1.77 21.18 -3.56
CA THR A 134 0.57 20.32 -3.45
C THR A 134 0.36 19.55 -4.75
N TRP A 135 0.55 20.21 -5.90
CA TRP A 135 0.38 19.53 -7.19
C TRP A 135 1.53 18.59 -7.53
N ASP A 136 2.75 18.88 -7.11
CA ASP A 136 3.86 17.92 -7.19
C ASP A 136 3.51 16.63 -6.42
N GLN A 137 2.92 16.77 -5.23
CA GLN A 137 2.41 15.63 -4.47
C GLN A 137 1.25 14.93 -5.19
N ILE A 138 0.33 15.65 -5.85
CA ILE A 138 -0.75 15.02 -6.62
C ILE A 138 -0.21 14.24 -7.83
N ILE A 139 0.84 14.75 -8.48
CA ILE A 139 1.50 14.03 -9.58
C ILE A 139 1.94 12.65 -9.09
N VAL A 140 2.62 12.58 -7.94
CA VAL A 140 3.14 11.32 -7.40
C VAL A 140 2.05 10.47 -6.73
N ASN A 141 1.24 11.06 -5.87
CA ASN A 141 0.31 10.35 -4.98
C ASN A 141 -1.05 10.03 -5.64
N ALA A 142 -1.34 10.53 -6.84
CA ALA A 142 -2.59 10.27 -7.55
C ALA A 142 -2.41 10.03 -9.06
N ARG A 143 -1.82 10.98 -9.80
CA ARG A 143 -1.68 10.85 -11.27
C ARG A 143 -0.82 9.64 -11.65
N ALA A 144 0.34 9.48 -11.00
CA ALA A 144 1.23 8.35 -11.26
C ALA A 144 0.56 7.02 -10.93
N ILE A 145 -0.21 6.96 -9.82
CA ILE A 145 -1.01 5.78 -9.47
C ILE A 145 -1.95 5.40 -10.62
N HIS A 146 -2.67 6.36 -11.18
CA HIS A 146 -3.58 6.11 -12.30
C HIS A 146 -2.83 5.57 -13.53
N HIS A 147 -1.73 6.22 -13.91
CA HIS A 147 -0.94 5.81 -15.07
C HIS A 147 -0.34 4.41 -14.89
N LEU A 148 0.10 4.06 -13.67
CA LEU A 148 0.59 2.71 -13.36
C LEU A 148 -0.51 1.65 -13.49
N CYS A 149 -1.75 1.97 -13.10
CA CYS A 149 -2.90 1.07 -13.26
C CYS A 149 -3.27 0.91 -14.74
N ASP A 150 -3.31 2.01 -15.50
CA ASP A 150 -3.56 1.98 -16.95
C ASP A 150 -2.53 1.09 -17.67
N ARG A 151 -1.24 1.27 -17.38
CA ARG A 151 -0.20 0.40 -17.95
C ARG A 151 -0.29 -1.06 -17.51
N LEU A 152 -0.74 -1.32 -16.27
CA LEU A 152 -1.01 -2.69 -15.81
C LEU A 152 -2.13 -3.33 -16.63
N HIS A 153 -3.22 -2.60 -16.86
CA HIS A 153 -4.40 -3.06 -17.60
C HIS A 153 -4.21 -3.12 -19.13
N GLN A 154 -3.23 -2.38 -19.68
CA GLN A 154 -2.82 -2.48 -21.09
C GLN A 154 -2.02 -3.75 -21.41
N GLN A 155 -1.51 -4.46 -20.40
CA GLN A 155 -0.90 -5.76 -20.63
C GLN A 155 -1.96 -6.76 -21.12
N ASP A 156 -1.58 -7.66 -22.03
CA ASP A 156 -2.40 -8.85 -22.30
C ASP A 156 -2.47 -9.72 -21.04
N ALA A 157 -3.66 -9.80 -20.44
CA ALA A 157 -3.89 -10.49 -19.18
C ALA A 157 -3.56 -11.98 -19.24
N ARG A 158 -3.58 -12.63 -20.41
CA ARG A 158 -3.26 -14.07 -20.57
C ARG A 158 -4.02 -14.97 -19.58
N GLY A 159 -5.27 -14.60 -19.25
CA GLY A 159 -6.10 -15.29 -18.27
C GLY A 159 -5.66 -15.16 -16.81
N ARG A 160 -4.73 -14.24 -16.51
CA ARG A 160 -4.23 -13.96 -15.15
C ARG A 160 -5.05 -12.87 -14.48
N LYS A 161 -5.15 -12.95 -13.15
CA LYS A 161 -5.80 -11.96 -12.29
C LYS A 161 -4.78 -10.93 -11.81
N TYR A 162 -5.13 -9.66 -11.88
CA TYR A 162 -4.33 -8.57 -11.33
C TYR A 162 -4.65 -8.29 -9.86
N TYR A 163 -3.64 -7.92 -9.09
CA TYR A 163 -3.77 -7.44 -7.72
C TYR A 163 -3.13 -6.06 -7.60
N ILE A 164 -3.92 -5.04 -7.24
CA ILE A 164 -3.44 -3.69 -6.97
C ILE A 164 -3.51 -3.44 -5.47
N VAL A 165 -2.35 -3.28 -4.84
CA VAL A 165 -2.22 -3.06 -3.40
C VAL A 165 -1.67 -1.65 -3.18
N ASN A 166 -2.48 -0.77 -2.61
CA ASN A 166 -2.09 0.62 -2.36
C ASN A 166 -1.75 0.87 -0.90
N VAL A 167 -0.50 1.28 -0.66
CA VAL A 167 -0.05 1.73 0.65
C VAL A 167 -0.47 3.18 0.83
N SER A 168 -1.59 3.37 1.53
CA SER A 168 -2.16 4.68 1.83
C SER A 168 -1.77 5.12 3.26
N THR A 169 -2.60 5.90 3.94
CA THR A 169 -2.32 6.43 5.27
C THR A 169 -3.60 6.66 6.08
N GLY A 170 -3.51 6.55 7.41
CA GLY A 170 -4.60 6.94 8.31
C GLY A 170 -4.97 8.42 8.19
N ALA A 171 -4.05 9.27 7.71
CA ALA A 171 -4.30 10.70 7.52
C ALA A 171 -5.43 11.01 6.53
N ILE A 172 -5.82 10.08 5.65
CA ILE A 172 -6.90 10.31 4.66
C ILE A 172 -8.30 10.40 5.28
N HIS A 173 -8.48 9.90 6.50
CA HIS A 173 -9.77 9.90 7.21
C HIS A 173 -9.67 10.47 8.63
N ASP A 174 -8.47 10.56 9.22
CA ASP A 174 -8.26 11.24 10.49
C ASP A 174 -8.03 12.75 10.30
N PHE A 175 -9.12 13.52 10.35
CA PHE A 175 -9.10 14.98 10.34
C PHE A 175 -8.49 15.60 11.61
N GLY A 176 -8.19 14.79 12.64
CA GLY A 176 -7.40 15.19 13.81
C GLY A 176 -5.88 15.13 13.59
N SER A 177 -5.43 14.68 12.42
CA SER A 177 -4.01 14.58 12.10
C SER A 177 -3.29 15.95 12.12
N PRO A 178 -1.96 15.97 12.37
CA PRO A 178 -1.18 17.20 12.40
C PRO A 178 -1.37 18.08 11.15
N LYS A 179 -1.54 19.40 11.34
CA LYS A 179 -1.82 20.38 10.26
C LYS A 179 -0.74 20.43 9.16
N ASN A 180 0.49 20.05 9.48
CA ASN A 180 1.59 19.95 8.52
C ASN A 180 1.50 18.70 7.62
N LEU A 181 0.46 17.87 7.79
CA LEU A 181 0.14 16.75 6.91
C LEU A 181 -1.07 17.02 6.01
N SER A 182 -1.67 18.22 6.03
CA SER A 182 -2.90 18.48 5.28
C SER A 182 -2.77 18.26 3.78
N SER A 183 -1.65 18.66 3.17
CA SER A 183 -1.39 18.42 1.75
C SER A 183 -1.16 16.93 1.46
N TYR A 184 -0.40 16.25 2.31
CA TYR A 184 -0.18 14.81 2.20
C TYR A 184 -1.48 14.01 2.34
N SER A 185 -2.31 14.33 3.34
CA SER A 185 -3.65 13.76 3.54
C SER A 185 -4.54 13.96 2.32
N LEU A 186 -4.67 15.20 1.83
CA LEU A 186 -5.41 15.55 0.61
C LEU A 186 -4.96 14.70 -0.57
N THR A 187 -3.65 14.69 -0.87
CA THR A 187 -3.13 14.03 -2.06
C THR A 187 -3.23 12.51 -2.00
N LYS A 188 -3.01 11.90 -0.82
CA LYS A 188 -3.20 10.44 -0.61
C LYS A 188 -4.67 10.05 -0.61
N ALA A 189 -5.57 10.91 -0.13
CA ALA A 189 -7.01 10.70 -0.22
C ALA A 189 -7.45 10.69 -1.69
N SER A 190 -6.96 11.61 -2.52
CA SER A 190 -7.24 11.63 -3.98
C SER A 190 -6.82 10.33 -4.66
N GLY A 191 -5.59 9.84 -4.43
CA GLY A 191 -5.13 8.58 -5.02
C GLY A 191 -5.88 7.35 -4.51
N THR A 192 -6.25 7.32 -3.22
CA THR A 192 -7.03 6.23 -2.65
C THR A 192 -8.45 6.21 -3.21
N LEU A 193 -9.11 7.38 -3.31
CA LEU A 193 -10.44 7.50 -3.91
C LEU A 193 -10.43 7.11 -5.39
N LEU A 194 -9.39 7.49 -6.13
CA LEU A 194 -9.21 7.07 -7.52
C LEU A 194 -9.23 5.55 -7.65
N LEU A 195 -8.48 4.83 -6.81
CA LEU A 195 -8.47 3.37 -6.82
C LEU A 195 -9.80 2.75 -6.38
N GLN A 196 -10.52 3.39 -5.46
CA GLN A 196 -11.86 2.96 -5.09
C GLN A 196 -12.86 3.15 -6.23
N LYS A 197 -12.69 4.15 -7.09
CA LYS A 197 -13.50 4.34 -8.30
C LYS A 197 -13.13 3.35 -9.39
N LEU A 198 -11.84 3.11 -9.61
CA LEU A 198 -11.40 2.05 -10.52
C LEU A 198 -11.94 0.68 -10.09
N ALA A 199 -12.03 0.41 -8.78
CA ALA A 199 -12.62 -0.81 -8.25
C ALA A 199 -14.11 -0.95 -8.60
N ASP A 200 -14.88 0.14 -8.72
CA ASP A 200 -16.28 0.06 -9.16
C ASP A 200 -16.41 -0.32 -10.65
N GLU A 201 -15.35 -0.15 -11.45
CA GLU A 201 -15.34 -0.32 -12.91
C GLU A 201 -14.79 -1.68 -13.37
N VAL A 202 -14.10 -2.41 -12.49
CA VAL A 202 -13.44 -3.68 -12.83
C VAL A 202 -14.06 -4.87 -12.11
N ASP A 203 -14.07 -6.03 -12.77
CA ASP A 203 -14.52 -7.27 -12.13
C ASP A 203 -13.48 -7.74 -11.08
N PRO A 204 -13.85 -7.94 -9.81
CA PRO A 204 -12.94 -8.40 -8.77
C PRO A 204 -12.30 -9.77 -9.04
N SER A 205 -12.88 -10.60 -9.92
CA SER A 205 -12.28 -11.85 -10.40
C SER A 205 -11.12 -11.63 -11.38
N GLN A 206 -11.07 -10.45 -12.04
CA GLN A 206 -10.03 -10.07 -12.99
C GLN A 206 -9.02 -9.10 -12.37
N THR A 207 -9.47 -8.17 -11.52
CA THR A 207 -8.61 -7.20 -10.84
C THR A 207 -9.09 -6.99 -9.41
N GLN A 208 -8.28 -7.33 -8.42
CA GLN A 208 -8.52 -7.05 -7.01
C GLN A 208 -7.78 -5.78 -6.58
N ILE A 209 -8.48 -4.81 -5.98
CA ILE A 209 -7.88 -3.54 -5.55
C ILE A 209 -8.13 -3.35 -4.06
N ILE A 210 -7.07 -3.20 -3.27
CA ILE A 210 -7.15 -2.95 -1.83
C ILE A 210 -6.19 -1.82 -1.45
N SER A 211 -6.68 -0.87 -0.65
CA SER A 211 -5.85 0.17 -0.04
C SER A 211 -5.71 -0.10 1.44
N PHE A 212 -4.55 0.21 2.03
CA PHE A 212 -4.38 0.05 3.47
C PHE A 212 -3.49 1.11 4.12
N HIS A 213 -3.71 1.38 5.40
CA HIS A 213 -2.76 2.09 6.24
C HIS A 213 -1.70 1.11 6.79
N PRO A 214 -0.40 1.37 6.56
CA PRO A 214 0.67 0.46 6.93
C PRO A 214 1.05 0.44 8.42
N GLY A 215 0.37 1.22 9.25
CA GLY A 215 0.79 1.45 10.64
C GLY A 215 1.82 2.57 10.75
N ALA A 216 2.36 2.73 11.96
CA ALA A 216 3.39 3.69 12.30
C ALA A 216 4.75 2.98 12.34
N VAL A 217 5.51 3.03 11.25
CA VAL A 217 6.83 2.38 11.14
C VAL A 217 7.97 3.42 11.18
N LEU A 218 8.99 3.17 12.00
CA LEU A 218 10.20 3.99 12.07
C LEU A 218 11.12 3.73 10.85
N THR A 219 10.78 4.36 9.74
CA THR A 219 11.62 4.38 8.53
C THR A 219 12.69 5.46 8.59
N ASP A 220 13.68 5.42 7.68
CA ASP A 220 14.72 6.45 7.60
C ASP A 220 14.14 7.85 7.34
N GLN A 221 13.10 7.96 6.49
CA GLN A 221 12.38 9.22 6.27
C GLN A 221 11.72 9.77 7.54
N VAL A 222 11.31 8.90 8.45
CA VAL A 222 10.73 9.29 9.74
C VAL A 222 11.84 9.72 10.70
N ARG A 223 12.99 9.03 10.69
CA ARG A 223 14.20 9.43 11.45
C ARG A 223 14.75 10.80 11.01
N GLU A 224 14.76 11.08 9.71
CA GLU A 224 15.17 12.38 9.16
C GLU A 224 14.30 13.54 9.67
N LYS A 225 13.06 13.25 10.10
CA LYS A 225 12.15 14.22 10.73
C LYS A 225 12.35 14.36 12.24
N GLY A 226 13.42 13.78 12.80
CA GLY A 226 13.79 13.87 14.21
C GLY A 226 13.12 12.84 15.12
N MET A 227 12.41 11.86 14.56
CA MET A 227 11.80 10.79 15.34
C MET A 227 12.83 9.69 15.66
N THR A 228 12.69 9.07 16.83
CA THR A 228 13.60 8.03 17.33
C THR A 228 12.80 6.80 17.76
N GLU A 229 13.50 5.72 18.06
CA GLU A 229 12.95 4.46 18.59
C GLU A 229 12.08 4.70 19.83
N ASN A 230 12.37 5.74 20.62
CA ASN A 230 11.68 6.06 21.87
C ASN A 230 10.56 7.10 21.71
N THR A 231 10.29 7.61 20.51
CA THR A 231 9.31 8.70 20.34
C THR A 231 7.88 8.21 20.52
N ILE A 232 7.55 7.00 20.04
CA ILE A 232 6.27 6.30 20.24
C ILE A 232 6.55 4.78 20.23
N ASN A 233 5.56 3.94 20.53
CA ASN A 233 5.67 2.51 20.21
C ASN A 233 5.41 2.32 18.72
N TRP A 234 6.49 2.14 17.96
CA TRP A 234 6.45 1.85 16.53
C TRP A 234 5.96 0.43 16.25
N ASP A 235 5.22 0.29 15.16
CA ASP A 235 4.91 -1.00 14.57
C ASP A 235 6.18 -1.57 13.91
N ASP A 236 6.34 -2.89 14.01
CA ASP A 236 7.37 -3.64 13.33
C ASP A 236 7.12 -3.64 11.81
N VAL A 237 8.18 -3.45 11.04
CA VAL A 237 8.10 -3.34 9.57
C VAL A 237 7.58 -4.62 8.91
N SER A 238 7.64 -5.77 9.59
CA SER A 238 7.01 -7.02 9.12
C SER A 238 5.50 -6.91 8.96
N LEU A 239 4.82 -6.07 9.75
CA LEU A 239 3.37 -5.93 9.72
C LEU A 239 2.85 -5.50 8.34
N PRO A 240 3.22 -4.32 7.79
CA PRO A 240 2.77 -3.91 6.47
C PRO A 240 3.31 -4.81 5.35
N GLY A 241 4.48 -5.43 5.55
CA GLY A 241 5.05 -6.37 4.59
C GLY A 241 4.20 -7.62 4.40
N ALA A 242 3.88 -8.30 5.50
CA ALA A 242 3.04 -9.49 5.53
C ALA A 242 1.58 -9.16 5.12
N PHE A 243 1.06 -8.01 5.57
CA PHE A 243 -0.29 -7.57 5.22
C PHE A 243 -0.47 -7.31 3.71
N ALA A 244 0.55 -6.76 3.04
CA ALA A 244 0.51 -6.56 1.59
C ALA A 244 0.43 -7.89 0.81
N VAL A 245 1.11 -8.94 1.28
CA VAL A 245 1.01 -10.30 0.72
C VAL A 245 -0.42 -10.84 0.90
N TRP A 246 -1.00 -10.67 2.09
CA TRP A 246 -2.38 -11.06 2.36
C TRP A 246 -3.37 -10.32 1.44
N CYS A 247 -3.21 -9.00 1.25
CA CYS A 247 -4.03 -8.22 0.31
C CYS A 247 -3.92 -8.70 -1.15
N ALA A 248 -2.80 -9.32 -1.55
CA ALA A 248 -2.56 -9.88 -2.87
C ALA A 248 -2.96 -11.38 -2.99
N SER A 249 -3.93 -11.81 -2.17
CA SER A 249 -4.46 -13.17 -2.15
C SER A 249 -5.99 -13.19 -2.22
N GLU A 250 -6.57 -14.35 -2.53
CA GLU A 250 -8.03 -14.55 -2.52
C GLU A 250 -8.64 -14.42 -1.11
N GLU A 251 -7.84 -14.64 -0.06
CA GLU A 251 -8.29 -14.51 1.33
C GLU A 251 -8.77 -13.09 1.65
N ALA A 252 -8.29 -12.08 0.92
CA ALA A 252 -8.66 -10.68 1.07
C ALA A 252 -9.67 -10.18 0.03
N ALA A 253 -10.19 -11.03 -0.88
CA ALA A 253 -11.02 -10.61 -2.02
C ALA A 253 -12.27 -9.80 -1.61
N PHE A 254 -12.82 -10.09 -0.42
CA PHE A 254 -13.97 -9.38 0.13
C PHE A 254 -13.72 -7.90 0.49
N LEU A 255 -12.46 -7.48 0.49
CA LEU A 255 -12.05 -6.08 0.70
C LEU A 255 -11.86 -5.32 -0.61
N HIS A 256 -12.24 -5.87 -1.76
CA HIS A 256 -12.17 -5.19 -3.04
C HIS A 256 -12.77 -3.77 -2.98
N GLY A 257 -12.00 -2.77 -3.40
CA GLY A 257 -12.38 -1.36 -3.37
C GLY A 257 -12.41 -0.72 -1.97
N ARG A 258 -11.84 -1.37 -0.93
CA ARG A 258 -11.86 -0.86 0.46
C ARG A 258 -10.50 -0.34 0.93
N PHE A 259 -10.58 0.49 1.97
CA PHE A 259 -9.45 0.96 2.76
C PHE A 259 -9.47 0.34 4.17
N VAL A 260 -8.38 -0.32 4.56
CA VAL A 260 -8.25 -1.02 5.85
C VAL A 260 -6.98 -0.62 6.59
N TRP A 261 -6.82 -1.06 7.84
CA TRP A 261 -5.57 -0.89 8.59
C TRP A 261 -4.85 -2.22 8.70
N SER A 262 -3.54 -2.24 8.44
CA SER A 262 -2.72 -3.46 8.61
C SER A 262 -2.73 -3.97 10.05
N ALA A 263 -2.91 -3.07 11.02
CA ALA A 263 -3.01 -3.41 12.44
C ALA A 263 -4.31 -4.13 12.82
N TRP A 264 -5.35 -4.15 11.97
CA TRP A 264 -6.57 -4.90 12.27
C TRP A 264 -6.35 -6.41 12.09
N ASP A 265 -7.04 -7.20 12.90
CA ASP A 265 -7.00 -8.65 12.83
C ASP A 265 -7.80 -9.16 11.62
N VAL A 266 -7.13 -9.88 10.71
CA VAL A 266 -7.75 -10.36 9.47
C VAL A 266 -8.77 -11.46 9.71
N ASP A 267 -8.65 -12.25 10.79
CA ASP A 267 -9.61 -13.30 11.10
C ASP A 267 -10.90 -12.69 11.65
N GLU A 268 -10.81 -11.62 12.44
CA GLU A 268 -11.97 -10.82 12.82
C GLU A 268 -12.65 -10.16 11.60
N MET A 269 -11.87 -9.70 10.61
CA MET A 269 -12.42 -9.13 9.37
C MET A 269 -13.09 -10.17 8.46
N LYS A 270 -12.53 -11.38 8.39
CA LYS A 270 -13.07 -12.50 7.60
C LYS A 270 -14.36 -13.06 8.18
N GLY A 271 -14.60 -12.87 9.48
CA GLY A 271 -15.75 -13.43 10.20
C GLY A 271 -16.64 -12.42 10.92
N GLY A 272 -17.61 -12.97 11.68
CA GLY A 272 -18.36 -12.21 12.67
C GLY A 272 -19.18 -11.03 12.15
N SER A 273 -19.28 -9.98 12.97
CA SER A 273 -20.08 -8.78 12.68
C SER A 273 -19.43 -7.86 11.65
N ILE A 274 -18.09 -7.83 11.60
CA ILE A 274 -17.34 -7.00 10.64
C ILE A 274 -17.63 -7.52 9.23
N ARG A 275 -17.48 -8.83 9.01
CA ARG A 275 -17.78 -9.45 7.71
C ARG A 275 -19.23 -9.22 7.27
N LYS A 276 -20.18 -9.46 8.17
CA LYS A 276 -21.62 -9.22 7.90
C LYS A 276 -21.92 -7.76 7.49
N ARG A 277 -21.17 -6.79 8.03
CA ARG A 277 -21.32 -5.38 7.64
C ARG A 277 -20.72 -5.13 6.27
N LEU A 278 -19.53 -5.66 5.98
CA LEU A 278 -18.88 -5.55 4.67
C LEU A 278 -19.75 -6.10 3.54
N ASP A 279 -20.41 -7.24 3.76
CA ASP A 279 -21.29 -7.86 2.77
C ASP A 279 -22.59 -7.07 2.53
N LYS A 280 -23.04 -6.27 3.51
CA LYS A 280 -24.30 -5.50 3.44
C LYS A 280 -24.12 -4.06 2.99
N ASP A 281 -22.99 -3.46 3.35
CA ASP A 281 -22.73 -2.03 3.16
C ASP A 281 -21.58 -1.85 2.16
N GLY A 282 -21.97 -1.62 0.89
CA GLY A 282 -21.07 -1.35 -0.22
C GLY A 282 -20.17 -0.12 -0.02
N GLN A 283 -20.54 0.79 0.89
CA GLN A 283 -19.82 2.03 1.20
C GLN A 283 -18.95 1.91 2.45
N PHE A 284 -19.15 0.88 3.26
CA PHE A 284 -18.35 0.67 4.47
C PHE A 284 -16.87 0.52 4.11
N LEU A 285 -15.99 1.24 4.81
CA LEU A 285 -14.54 1.29 4.56
C LEU A 285 -14.15 1.91 3.21
N ARG A 286 -14.97 2.82 2.69
CA ARG A 286 -14.66 3.65 1.52
C ARG A 286 -14.57 5.12 1.89
N ILE A 287 -13.81 5.89 1.12
CA ILE A 287 -13.74 7.35 1.28
C ILE A 287 -15.04 7.92 0.72
N GLY A 288 -15.73 8.71 1.54
CA GLY A 288 -16.97 9.36 1.16
C GLY A 288 -17.48 10.26 2.27
N VAL A 289 -18.56 10.97 1.97
CA VAL A 289 -19.28 11.75 2.99
C VAL A 289 -20.21 10.81 3.73
N HIS A 290 -20.07 10.73 5.06
CA HIS A 290 -20.98 9.96 5.91
C HIS A 290 -22.16 10.83 6.34
N GLY A 291 -23.37 10.30 6.21
CA GLY A 291 -24.60 10.98 6.65
C GLY A 291 -25.35 11.77 5.58
N LEU A 292 -25.01 11.56 4.31
CA LEU A 292 -25.86 11.92 3.17
C LEU A 292 -26.64 10.70 2.68
#